data_AF-A0A9D7KLE6-F1
#
_entry.id   AF-A0A9D7KLE6-F1
#
_cell.length_a   1.000
_cell.length_b   1.000
_cell.length_c   1.000
_cell.angle_alpha   90.00
_cell.angle_beta   90.00
_cell.angle_gamma   90.00
#
_symmetry.space_group_name_H-M   'P 1'
#
loop_
_entity.id
_entity.type
_entity.pdbx_description
1 polymer ?
#
loop_
_entity_poly.entity_id
_entity_poly.type
_entity_poly.pdbx_seq_one_letter_code
_entity_poly.pdbx_strand_id
1 'polypeptide(L)'
;MSDSLVDYNLFRRGGEMVFPLSLYSDIEHVFQEQTSNIKEEIIKKYKDRFSLNRDSSVQPTEVFYYIYGILNSIKYRKKYEEFLKIDFPRIPIMNNYEVFLQISGFGKELAGLHLLKHESLNLPSAKYFGNGTNHVDKIEYVTGNVQINDLTYFGPISGEVFQFTIGGYQVCHKWLKDRKGKELTLEEVQTYCKIVTALKRR
;
A
#
# COMPACT_ATOMS: atom_id res chain seq x y z
N MET A 1 1.70 -3.92 -0.89
CA MET A 1 3.08 -3.58 -0.54
C MET A 1 3.26 -3.96 0.91
N SER A 2 4.30 -4.72 1.22
CA SER A 2 4.64 -5.15 2.57
C SER A 2 6.15 -5.07 2.72
N ASP A 3 6.60 -4.70 3.91
CA ASP A 3 8.00 -4.79 4.35
C ASP A 3 8.21 -5.90 5.39
N SER A 4 7.19 -6.73 5.59
CA SER A 4 7.16 -7.87 6.50
C SER A 4 6.74 -9.13 5.73
N LEU A 5 7.02 -10.30 6.30
CA LEU A 5 6.50 -11.57 5.79
C LEU A 5 4.98 -11.51 5.72
N VAL A 6 4.44 -12.03 4.63
CA VAL A 6 3.00 -12.00 4.37
C VAL A 6 2.45 -13.41 4.41
N ASP A 7 1.30 -13.56 5.07
CA ASP A 7 0.59 -14.83 5.15
C ASP A 7 0.02 -15.19 3.79
N TYR A 8 0.19 -16.45 3.38
CA TYR A 8 -0.30 -16.97 2.11
C TYR A 8 -1.82 -16.75 1.91
N ASN A 9 -2.60 -16.64 2.99
CA ASN A 9 -4.04 -16.41 2.96
C ASN A 9 -4.43 -14.95 3.19
N LEU A 10 -3.50 -13.99 3.05
CA LEU A 10 -3.79 -12.56 3.16
C LEU A 10 -4.98 -12.18 2.26
N PHE A 11 -5.04 -12.74 1.05
CA PHE A 11 -6.20 -12.64 0.16
C PHE A 11 -7.04 -13.91 0.22
N ARG A 12 -8.34 -13.76 0.52
CA ARG A 12 -9.28 -14.87 0.65
C ARG A 12 -9.53 -15.55 -0.71
N ARG A 13 -9.20 -16.85 -0.81
CA ARG A 13 -9.33 -17.74 -1.98
C ARG A 13 -8.37 -17.39 -3.13
N GLY A 14 -7.40 -18.25 -3.39
CA GLY A 14 -6.46 -18.14 -4.52
C GLY A 14 -4.98 -18.16 -4.13
N GLY A 15 -4.66 -17.96 -2.85
CA GLY A 15 -3.28 -17.81 -2.39
C GLY A 15 -2.71 -16.43 -2.71
N GLU A 16 -1.78 -15.95 -1.89
CA GLU A 16 -1.04 -14.74 -2.17
C GLU A 16 0.08 -15.02 -3.17
N MET A 17 0.31 -14.07 -4.08
CA MET A 17 1.49 -14.03 -4.93
C MET A 17 2.28 -12.78 -4.60
N VAL A 18 3.51 -12.98 -4.11
CA VAL A 18 4.44 -11.90 -3.78
C VAL A 18 5.42 -11.67 -4.92
N PHE A 19 5.69 -10.40 -5.22
CA PHE A 19 6.68 -9.99 -6.21
C PHE A 19 7.76 -9.20 -5.48
N PRO A 20 8.77 -9.87 -4.90
CA PRO A 20 9.77 -9.19 -4.08
C PRO A 20 10.63 -8.27 -4.95
N LEU A 21 11.03 -7.11 -4.41
CA LEU A 21 11.95 -6.19 -5.08
C LEU A 21 13.36 -6.80 -5.22
N SER A 22 13.72 -7.66 -4.28
CA SER A 22 15.06 -8.24 -4.20
C SER A 22 15.04 -9.69 -3.74
N LEU A 23 16.11 -10.38 -4.09
CA LEU A 23 16.40 -11.76 -3.72
C LEU A 23 17.68 -11.81 -2.90
N TYR A 24 17.76 -12.80 -2.01
CA TYR A 24 18.97 -13.11 -1.26
C TYR A 24 19.70 -14.27 -1.95
N SER A 25 21.02 -14.13 -2.13
CA SER A 25 21.83 -15.05 -2.94
C SER A 25 22.20 -16.35 -2.24
N ASP A 26 22.14 -16.44 -0.91
CA ASP A 26 22.38 -17.69 -0.18
C ASP A 26 21.81 -17.68 1.25
N ILE A 27 21.47 -18.85 1.77
CA ILE A 27 20.97 -19.04 3.14
C ILE A 27 22.14 -19.24 4.13
N GLU A 28 23.30 -19.66 3.64
CA GLU A 28 24.44 -20.09 4.47
C GLU A 28 25.32 -18.95 4.98
N HIS A 29 25.28 -17.77 4.36
CA HIS A 29 26.09 -16.63 4.77
C HIS A 29 25.32 -15.66 5.70
N VAL A 30 25.94 -15.32 6.83
CA VAL A 30 25.42 -14.37 7.83
C VAL A 30 25.18 -12.97 7.23
N PHE A 31 25.97 -12.60 6.22
CA PHE A 31 25.79 -11.38 5.45
C PHE A 31 25.23 -11.74 4.08
N GLN A 32 23.90 -11.73 3.99
CA GLN A 32 23.21 -12.06 2.75
C GLN A 32 23.38 -10.90 1.76
N GLU A 33 23.95 -11.18 0.59
CA GLU A 33 23.98 -10.20 -0.49
C GLU A 33 22.60 -10.11 -1.15
N GLN A 34 22.10 -8.89 -1.26
CA GLN A 34 20.80 -8.60 -1.84
C GLN A 34 20.97 -8.23 -3.32
N THR A 35 20.31 -8.98 -4.20
CA THR A 35 20.26 -8.69 -5.64
C THR A 35 18.86 -8.27 -6.05
N SER A 36 18.71 -7.51 -7.14
CA SER A 36 17.38 -7.14 -7.61
C SER A 36 16.66 -8.34 -8.25
N ASN A 37 15.35 -8.47 -8.00
CA ASN A 37 14.50 -9.45 -8.67
C ASN A 37 14.02 -8.97 -10.06
N ILE A 38 14.40 -7.76 -10.49
CA ILE A 38 14.09 -7.27 -11.83
C ILE A 38 15.21 -7.71 -12.78
N LYS A 39 14.87 -8.61 -13.70
CA LYS A 39 15.82 -9.11 -14.70
C LYS A 39 16.40 -8.00 -15.57
N GLU A 40 17.69 -8.10 -15.89
CA GLU A 40 18.39 -7.14 -16.75
C GLU A 40 17.76 -7.01 -18.15
N GLU A 41 17.17 -8.09 -18.68
CA GLU A 41 16.45 -8.08 -19.96
C GLU A 41 15.27 -7.09 -19.97
N ILE A 42 14.58 -6.96 -18.83
CA ILE A 42 13.49 -6.01 -18.66
C ILE A 42 14.04 -4.60 -18.64
N ILE A 43 15.11 -4.34 -17.88
CA ILE A 43 15.78 -3.04 -17.84
C ILE A 43 16.21 -2.61 -19.25
N LYS A 44 16.82 -3.53 -20.01
CA LYS A 44 17.21 -3.28 -21.40
C LYS A 44 15.99 -2.91 -22.26
N LYS A 45 14.88 -3.63 -22.14
CA LYS A 45 13.64 -3.32 -22.87
C LYS A 45 13.12 -1.91 -22.58
N TYR A 46 13.19 -1.44 -21.34
CA TYR A 46 12.82 -0.05 -21.00
C TYR A 46 13.80 0.94 -21.63
N LYS A 47 15.11 0.69 -21.53
CA LYS A 47 16.15 1.55 -22.15
C LYS A 47 15.97 1.68 -23.66
N ASP A 48 15.75 0.55 -24.34
CA ASP A 48 15.52 0.49 -25.78
C ASP A 48 14.23 1.25 -26.16
N ARG A 49 13.15 1.06 -25.39
CA ARG A 49 11.87 1.74 -25.62
C ARG A 49 11.97 3.26 -25.52
N PHE A 50 12.79 3.75 -24.60
CA PHE A 50 12.97 5.18 -24.34
C PHE A 50 14.10 5.81 -25.15
N SER A 51 14.86 5.02 -25.92
CA SER A 51 16.04 5.50 -26.67
C SER A 51 17.05 6.24 -25.77
N LEU A 52 17.28 5.73 -24.56
CA LEU A 52 18.17 6.36 -23.59
C LEU A 52 19.65 6.14 -23.95
N ASN A 53 20.45 7.20 -23.83
CA ASN A 53 21.91 7.16 -23.96
C ASN A 53 22.56 6.48 -22.73
N ARG A 54 23.85 6.13 -22.84
CA ARG A 54 24.60 5.38 -21.81
C ARG A 54 24.56 5.99 -20.39
N ASP A 55 24.38 7.32 -20.27
CA ASP A 55 24.38 8.02 -18.97
C ASP A 55 23.01 8.05 -18.28
N SER A 56 21.91 7.82 -19.00
CA SER A 56 20.57 7.74 -18.41
C SER A 56 20.20 6.27 -18.19
N SER A 57 20.16 5.83 -16.94
CA SER A 57 19.89 4.43 -16.61
C SER A 57 18.60 4.26 -15.83
N VAL A 58 17.68 3.49 -16.42
CA VAL A 58 16.49 2.97 -15.73
C VAL A 58 16.95 2.07 -14.59
N GLN A 59 16.58 2.42 -13.36
CA GLN A 59 16.90 1.65 -12.17
C GLN A 59 15.86 0.56 -11.93
N PRO A 60 16.26 -0.62 -11.40
CA PRO A 60 15.30 -1.66 -11.02
C PRO A 60 14.20 -1.18 -10.07
N THR A 61 14.55 -0.31 -9.12
CA THR A 61 13.60 0.28 -8.18
C THR A 61 12.58 1.18 -8.86
N GLU A 62 12.96 1.91 -9.91
CA GLU A 62 12.04 2.73 -10.70
C GLU A 62 11.03 1.86 -11.44
N VAL A 63 11.47 0.74 -12.02
CA VAL A 63 10.57 -0.21 -12.67
C VAL A 63 9.60 -0.82 -11.65
N PHE A 64 10.10 -1.18 -10.47
CA PHE A 64 9.26 -1.71 -9.40
C PHE A 64 8.17 -0.72 -8.97
N TYR A 65 8.52 0.54 -8.70
CA TYR A 65 7.54 1.55 -8.31
C TYR A 65 6.62 1.93 -9.47
N TYR A 66 7.11 1.94 -10.70
CA TYR A 66 6.28 2.12 -11.89
C TYR A 66 5.19 1.06 -11.98
N ILE A 67 5.54 -0.22 -11.82
CA ILE A 67 4.58 -1.33 -11.77
C ILE A 67 3.55 -1.08 -10.64
N TYR A 68 4.02 -0.69 -9.46
CA TYR A 68 3.14 -0.40 -8.33
C TYR A 68 2.15 0.74 -8.61
N GLY A 69 2.62 1.82 -9.24
CA GLY A 69 1.79 2.96 -9.66
C GLY A 69 0.74 2.55 -10.70
N ILE A 70 1.12 1.76 -11.70
CA ILE A 70 0.19 1.26 -12.73
C ILE A 70 -0.90 0.39 -12.10
N LEU A 71 -0.55 -0.55 -11.22
CA LEU A 71 -1.52 -1.47 -10.60
C LEU A 71 -2.53 -0.73 -9.71
N ASN A 72 -2.17 0.41 -9.13
CA ASN A 72 -3.07 1.23 -8.33
C ASN A 72 -3.91 2.22 -9.15
N SER A 73 -3.52 2.49 -10.40
CA SER A 73 -4.27 3.37 -11.29
C SER A 73 -5.70 2.89 -11.53
N ILE A 74 -6.68 3.75 -11.19
CA ILE A 74 -8.11 3.49 -11.45
C ILE A 74 -8.36 3.27 -12.94
N LYS A 75 -7.68 4.05 -13.80
CA LYS A 75 -7.82 3.93 -15.26
C LYS A 75 -7.34 2.56 -15.75
N TYR A 76 -6.20 2.08 -15.25
CA TYR A 76 -5.68 0.76 -15.60
C TYR A 76 -6.61 -0.35 -15.11
N ARG A 77 -6.99 -0.33 -13.83
CA ARG A 77 -7.87 -1.35 -13.24
C ARG A 77 -9.22 -1.46 -13.94
N LYS A 78 -9.84 -0.33 -14.29
CA LYS A 78 -11.10 -0.31 -15.06
C LYS A 78 -10.92 -0.84 -16.48
N LYS A 79 -9.84 -0.44 -17.17
CA LYS A 79 -9.60 -0.85 -18.56
C LYS A 79 -9.33 -2.35 -18.71
N TYR A 80 -8.66 -2.97 -17.73
CA TYR A 80 -8.24 -4.37 -17.78
C TYR A 80 -8.99 -5.26 -16.80
N GLU A 81 -10.13 -4.81 -16.26
CA GLU A 81 -10.86 -5.49 -15.17
C GLU A 81 -11.09 -6.97 -15.44
N GLU A 82 -11.62 -7.32 -16.61
CA GLU A 82 -11.92 -8.71 -16.98
C GLU A 82 -10.65 -9.58 -17.08
N PHE A 83 -9.54 -9.03 -17.56
CA PHE A 83 -8.26 -9.75 -17.61
C PHE A 83 -7.66 -9.94 -16.23
N LEU A 84 -7.76 -8.93 -15.35
CA LEU A 84 -7.23 -8.97 -13.99
C LEU A 84 -7.96 -9.99 -13.10
N LYS A 85 -9.18 -10.39 -13.45
CA LYS A 85 -9.94 -11.45 -12.78
C LYS A 85 -9.47 -12.86 -13.16
N ILE A 86 -8.76 -13.01 -14.29
CA ILE A 86 -8.46 -14.31 -14.91
C ILE A 86 -6.97 -14.64 -14.81
N ASP A 87 -6.09 -13.68 -15.09
CA ASP A 87 -4.66 -13.90 -15.27
C ASP A 87 -3.83 -12.76 -14.66
N PHE A 88 -2.51 -12.93 -14.62
CA PHE A 88 -1.58 -11.94 -14.12
C PHE A 88 -1.70 -10.60 -14.86
N PRO A 89 -1.52 -9.47 -14.13
CA PRO A 89 -1.54 -8.15 -14.74
C PRO A 89 -0.41 -7.99 -15.76
N ARG A 90 -0.75 -7.50 -16.96
CA ARG A 90 0.22 -7.15 -17.99
C ARG A 90 0.52 -5.66 -17.94
N ILE A 91 1.76 -5.31 -17.59
CA ILE A 91 2.15 -3.92 -17.38
C ILE A 91 2.53 -3.26 -18.73
N PRO A 92 1.80 -2.21 -19.16
CA PRO A 92 2.18 -1.45 -20.35
C PRO A 92 3.47 -0.68 -20.09
N ILE A 93 4.32 -0.57 -21.11
CA ILE A 93 5.49 0.33 -21.08
C ILE A 93 5.11 1.59 -21.86
N MET A 94 5.14 2.74 -21.18
CA MET A 94 4.85 4.03 -21.83
C MET A 94 5.91 4.35 -22.89
N ASN A 95 5.57 5.21 -23.85
CA ASN A 95 6.53 5.65 -24.88
C ASN A 95 7.40 6.82 -24.41
N ASN A 96 6.98 7.51 -23.36
CA ASN A 96 7.62 8.71 -22.85
C ASN A 96 8.32 8.39 -21.52
N TYR A 97 9.63 8.66 -21.45
CA TYR A 97 10.46 8.43 -20.28
C TYR A 97 10.07 9.30 -19.08
N GLU A 98 9.73 10.57 -19.30
CA GLU A 98 9.28 11.47 -18.24
C GLU A 98 7.97 10.97 -17.61
N VAL A 99 7.04 10.48 -18.43
CA VAL A 99 5.79 9.87 -17.94
C VAL A 99 6.08 8.61 -17.12
N PHE A 100 7.05 7.79 -17.54
CA PHE A 100 7.50 6.65 -16.75
C PHE A 100 8.04 7.08 -15.39
N LEU A 101 8.92 8.09 -15.34
CA LEU A 101 9.48 8.62 -14.09
C LEU A 101 8.40 9.21 -13.18
N GLN A 102 7.42 9.92 -13.73
CA GLN A 102 6.29 10.45 -12.96
C GLN A 102 5.47 9.34 -12.32
N ILE A 103 5.10 8.30 -13.09
CA ILE A 103 4.34 7.16 -12.57
C ILE A 103 5.16 6.38 -11.53
N SER A 104 6.46 6.21 -11.77
CA SER A 104 7.39 5.63 -10.80
C SER A 104 7.43 6.45 -9.50
N GLY A 105 7.52 7.77 -9.59
CA GLY A 105 7.45 8.69 -8.45
C GLY A 105 6.16 8.53 -7.65
N PHE A 106 4.99 8.57 -8.31
CA PHE A 106 3.71 8.34 -7.65
C PHE A 106 3.61 6.94 -7.02
N GLY A 107 4.16 5.92 -7.69
CA GLY A 107 4.22 4.57 -7.15
C GLY A 107 5.07 4.48 -5.88
N LYS A 108 6.19 5.21 -5.82
CA LYS A 108 7.06 5.31 -4.64
C LYS A 108 6.37 6.02 -3.48
N GLU A 109 5.73 7.14 -3.74
CA GLU A 109 4.95 7.87 -2.73
C GLU A 109 3.82 7.00 -2.17
N LEU A 110 3.06 6.34 -3.05
CA LEU A 110 1.98 5.45 -2.66
C LEU A 110 2.47 4.24 -1.86
N ALA A 111 3.61 3.65 -2.23
CA ALA A 111 4.25 2.60 -1.44
C ALA A 111 4.61 3.10 -0.04
N GLY A 112 5.19 4.30 0.07
CA GLY A 112 5.48 4.93 1.36
C GLY A 112 4.22 5.15 2.22
N LEU A 113 3.10 5.55 1.60
CA LEU A 113 1.81 5.68 2.28
C LEU A 113 1.31 4.33 2.79
N HIS A 114 1.33 3.29 1.95
CA HIS A 114 0.86 1.95 2.31
C HIS A 114 1.74 1.24 3.35
N LEU A 115 3.02 1.59 3.44
CA LEU A 115 3.93 1.13 4.50
C LEU A 115 3.87 2.01 5.76
N LEU A 116 3.02 3.04 5.78
CA LEU A 116 2.92 4.03 6.86
C LEU A 116 4.24 4.78 7.18
N LYS A 117 5.14 4.88 6.19
CA LYS A 117 6.48 5.49 6.29
C LYS A 117 6.59 6.86 5.63
N HIS A 118 5.55 7.31 4.93
CA HIS A 118 5.56 8.62 4.27
C HIS A 118 5.45 9.77 5.29
N GLU A 119 6.28 10.81 5.13
CA GLU A 119 6.35 11.95 6.06
C GLU A 119 5.03 12.68 6.22
N SER A 120 4.20 12.68 5.18
CA SER A 120 2.89 13.33 5.21
C SER A 120 1.91 12.71 6.21
N LEU A 121 2.23 11.52 6.76
CA LEU A 121 1.44 10.84 7.77
C LEU A 121 1.70 11.39 9.19
N ASN A 122 2.76 12.17 9.37
CA ASN A 122 3.05 12.87 10.63
C ASN A 122 2.03 13.98 10.92
N LEU A 123 1.25 14.39 9.92
CA LEU A 123 0.13 15.32 10.04
C LEU A 123 -1.18 14.55 9.76
N PRO A 124 -1.71 13.80 10.73
CA PRO A 124 -2.86 12.94 10.50
C PRO A 124 -4.13 13.75 10.27
N SER A 125 -4.90 13.31 9.28
CA SER A 125 -6.20 13.90 8.91
C SER A 125 -7.33 13.54 9.87
N ALA A 126 -7.21 12.40 10.54
CA ALA A 126 -8.06 11.99 11.65
C ALA A 126 -7.34 12.19 12.98
N LYS A 127 -8.12 12.49 13.99
CA LYS A 127 -7.71 12.65 15.38
C LYS A 127 -8.51 11.69 16.25
N TYR A 128 -8.02 11.53 17.45
CA TYR A 128 -8.67 10.78 18.51
C TYR A 128 -9.33 11.76 19.48
N PHE A 129 -10.57 11.49 19.86
CA PHE A 129 -11.37 12.36 20.71
C PHE A 129 -12.13 11.54 21.76
N GLY A 130 -12.41 12.16 22.90
CA GLY A 130 -13.19 11.55 23.97
C GLY A 130 -12.51 11.68 25.34
N ASN A 131 -13.29 11.47 26.39
CA ASN A 131 -12.82 11.40 27.78
C ASN A 131 -12.97 9.98 28.38
N GLY A 132 -13.27 8.98 27.54
CA GLY A 132 -13.41 7.59 27.94
C GLY A 132 -12.09 6.82 27.92
N THR A 133 -12.18 5.50 28.09
CA THR A 133 -11.02 4.61 27.96
C THR A 133 -10.65 4.39 26.50
N ASN A 134 -9.46 3.84 26.27
CA ASN A 134 -9.03 3.40 24.94
C ASN A 134 -9.53 2.00 24.58
N HIS A 135 -10.49 1.48 25.33
CA HIS A 135 -11.01 0.13 25.14
C HIS A 135 -11.96 0.06 23.93
N VAL A 136 -11.76 -0.94 23.08
CA VAL A 136 -12.57 -1.15 21.86
C VAL A 136 -13.75 -2.07 22.18
N ASP A 137 -14.88 -1.48 22.54
CA ASP A 137 -16.13 -2.17 22.86
C ASP A 137 -17.01 -2.39 21.62
N LYS A 138 -17.09 -1.38 20.78
CA LYS A 138 -17.91 -1.34 19.55
C LYS A 138 -17.13 -0.70 18.42
N ILE A 139 -17.65 -0.80 17.21
CA ILE A 139 -17.08 -0.14 16.02
C ILE A 139 -18.28 0.37 15.23
N GLU A 140 -18.62 1.63 15.45
CA GLU A 140 -19.82 2.22 14.87
C GLU A 140 -19.45 3.51 14.14
N TYR A 141 -19.81 3.61 12.87
CA TYR A 141 -19.59 4.82 12.09
C TYR A 141 -20.80 5.74 12.18
N VAL A 142 -20.62 6.88 12.83
CA VAL A 142 -21.67 7.88 13.09
C VAL A 142 -21.20 9.24 12.62
N THR A 143 -21.84 9.77 11.59
CA THR A 143 -21.71 11.17 11.14
C THR A 143 -20.25 11.63 10.97
N GLY A 144 -19.44 10.85 10.26
CA GLY A 144 -18.04 11.21 10.03
C GLY A 144 -17.07 10.76 11.13
N ASN A 145 -17.53 10.00 12.12
CA ASN A 145 -16.71 9.51 13.22
C ASN A 145 -16.83 7.99 13.36
N VAL A 146 -15.77 7.33 13.83
CA VAL A 146 -15.79 5.92 14.21
C VAL A 146 -15.72 5.81 15.73
N GLN A 147 -16.84 5.50 16.37
CA GLN A 147 -16.92 5.26 17.80
C GLN A 147 -16.33 3.89 18.14
N ILE A 148 -15.45 3.86 19.14
CA ILE A 148 -14.89 2.61 19.68
C ILE A 148 -15.54 2.20 21.00
N ASN A 149 -16.16 3.15 21.69
CA ASN A 149 -17.01 2.98 22.86
C ASN A 149 -17.95 4.21 22.95
N ASP A 150 -18.69 4.36 24.04
CA ASP A 150 -19.71 5.42 24.16
C ASP A 150 -19.11 6.83 24.32
N LEU A 151 -17.85 6.93 24.75
CA LEU A 151 -17.21 8.20 25.08
C LEU A 151 -16.04 8.56 24.17
N THR A 152 -15.57 7.62 23.34
CA THR A 152 -14.32 7.74 22.60
C THR A 152 -14.47 7.33 21.13
N TYR A 153 -13.88 8.14 20.24
CA TYR A 153 -14.02 7.98 18.79
C TYR A 153 -12.84 8.56 18.00
N PHE A 154 -12.74 8.14 16.73
CA PHE A 154 -11.82 8.70 15.74
C PHE A 154 -12.57 9.54 14.72
N GLY A 155 -12.04 10.72 14.38
CA GLY A 155 -12.69 11.66 13.46
C GLY A 155 -11.81 12.83 13.04
N PRO A 156 -12.14 13.57 11.97
CA PRO A 156 -13.17 13.25 10.99
C PRO A 156 -12.67 12.19 9.99
N ILE A 157 -13.56 11.27 9.61
CA ILE A 157 -13.33 10.18 8.65
C ILE A 157 -14.48 10.20 7.65
N SER A 158 -14.20 10.40 6.36
CA SER A 158 -15.24 10.39 5.32
C SER A 158 -15.81 8.97 5.13
N GLY A 159 -17.05 8.89 4.64
CA GLY A 159 -17.68 7.60 4.35
C GLY A 159 -16.89 6.78 3.34
N GLU A 160 -16.31 7.42 2.32
CA GLU A 160 -15.43 6.78 1.34
C GLU A 160 -14.18 6.15 1.98
N VAL A 161 -13.53 6.86 2.90
CA VAL A 161 -12.35 6.32 3.60
C VAL A 161 -12.75 5.17 4.51
N PHE A 162 -13.85 5.31 5.26
CA PHE A 162 -14.31 4.27 6.15
C PHE A 162 -14.70 3.00 5.38
N GLN A 163 -15.43 3.14 4.27
CA GLN A 163 -15.94 2.02 3.44
C GLN A 163 -14.87 1.41 2.52
N PHE A 164 -13.67 2.00 2.44
CA PHE A 164 -12.65 1.49 1.54
C PHE A 164 -12.23 0.05 1.89
N THR A 165 -12.17 -0.79 0.86
CA THR A 165 -11.83 -2.21 0.98
C THR A 165 -10.58 -2.57 0.22
N ILE A 166 -9.75 -3.42 0.82
CA ILE A 166 -8.69 -4.17 0.12
C ILE A 166 -9.07 -5.64 0.18
N GLY A 167 -9.25 -6.25 -1.00
CA GLY A 167 -9.94 -7.54 -1.10
C GLY A 167 -11.35 -7.44 -0.49
N GLY A 168 -11.71 -8.41 0.35
CA GLY A 168 -13.00 -8.42 1.06
C GLY A 168 -13.01 -7.67 2.40
N TYR A 169 -11.91 -7.02 2.79
CA TYR A 169 -11.78 -6.39 4.10
C TYR A 169 -11.89 -4.87 4.01
N GLN A 170 -12.86 -4.31 4.74
CA GLN A 170 -12.94 -2.87 5.00
C GLN A 170 -11.82 -2.48 5.98
N VAL A 171 -10.86 -1.68 5.51
CA VAL A 171 -9.55 -1.49 6.17
C VAL A 171 -9.71 -0.91 7.57
N CYS A 172 -10.38 0.23 7.70
CA CYS A 172 -10.59 0.90 8.99
C CYS A 172 -11.34 0.01 9.99
N HIS A 173 -12.44 -0.61 9.54
CA HIS A 173 -13.23 -1.47 10.41
C HIS A 173 -12.46 -2.73 10.85
N LYS A 174 -11.77 -3.41 9.92
CA LYS A 174 -11.03 -4.65 10.21
C LYS A 174 -9.93 -4.42 11.25
N TRP A 175 -9.18 -3.32 11.13
CA TRP A 175 -8.08 -3.03 12.05
C TRP A 175 -8.55 -2.87 13.50
N LEU A 176 -9.69 -2.19 13.71
CA LEU A 176 -10.32 -2.07 15.03
C LEU A 176 -10.96 -3.39 15.48
N LYS A 177 -11.57 -4.14 14.55
CA LYS A 177 -12.21 -5.43 14.85
C LYS A 177 -11.23 -6.43 15.48
N ASP A 178 -9.99 -6.46 14.99
CA ASP A 178 -8.94 -7.35 15.51
C ASP A 178 -8.46 -6.97 16.92
N ARG A 179 -8.89 -5.80 17.41
CA ARG A 179 -8.57 -5.25 18.73
C ARG A 179 -9.80 -5.14 19.62
N LYS A 180 -10.95 -5.66 19.20
CA LYS A 180 -12.16 -5.67 20.00
C LYS A 180 -11.92 -6.41 21.33
N GLY A 181 -12.34 -5.81 22.44
CA GLY A 181 -12.10 -6.32 23.78
C GLY A 181 -10.68 -6.07 24.31
N LYS A 182 -9.93 -5.14 23.70
CA LYS A 182 -8.60 -4.72 24.13
C LYS A 182 -8.54 -3.20 24.24
N GLU A 183 -7.60 -2.72 25.04
CA GLU A 183 -7.28 -1.31 25.15
C GLU A 183 -6.18 -0.92 24.15
N LEU A 184 -6.41 0.15 23.39
CA LEU A 184 -5.44 0.66 22.41
C LEU A 184 -4.29 1.38 23.11
N THR A 185 -3.06 1.04 22.72
CA THR A 185 -1.88 1.82 23.10
C THR A 185 -1.84 3.15 22.36
N LEU A 186 -1.02 4.09 22.83
CA LEU A 186 -0.80 5.36 22.12
C LEU A 186 -0.29 5.14 20.69
N GLU A 187 0.61 4.18 20.50
CA GLU A 187 1.15 3.83 19.17
C GLU A 187 0.05 3.27 18.25
N GLU A 188 -0.87 2.49 18.80
CA GLU A 188 -2.01 1.95 18.08
C GLU A 188 -3.02 3.04 17.67
N VAL A 189 -3.31 3.98 18.58
CA VAL A 189 -4.12 5.17 18.27
C VAL A 189 -3.47 5.98 17.13
N GLN A 190 -2.16 6.25 17.23
CA GLN A 190 -1.42 6.95 16.18
C GLN A 190 -1.43 6.18 14.85
N THR A 191 -1.23 4.86 14.91
CA THR A 191 -1.25 3.97 13.74
C THR A 191 -2.58 4.03 13.03
N TYR A 192 -3.69 3.97 13.76
CA TYR A 192 -5.02 4.08 13.16
C TYR A 192 -5.24 5.44 12.46
N CYS A 193 -4.82 6.54 13.08
CA CYS A 193 -4.86 7.87 12.46
C CYS A 193 -4.00 7.95 11.19
N LYS A 194 -2.83 7.30 11.17
CA LYS A 194 -1.97 7.20 9.98
C LYS A 194 -2.64 6.38 8.88
N ILE A 195 -3.27 5.24 9.21
CA ILE A 195 -4.03 4.42 8.24
C ILE A 195 -5.12 5.26 7.57
N VAL A 196 -5.96 5.94 8.35
CA VAL A 196 -7.02 6.82 7.81
C VAL A 196 -6.44 7.87 6.88
N THR A 197 -5.32 8.48 7.26
CA THR A 197 -4.66 9.52 6.47
C THR A 197 -4.06 8.98 5.17
N ALA A 198 -3.46 7.78 5.20
CA ALA A 198 -2.98 7.10 4.01
C ALA A 198 -4.12 6.80 3.03
N LEU A 199 -5.24 6.28 3.54
CA LEU A 199 -6.42 5.97 2.72
C LEU A 199 -7.06 7.21 2.10
N LYS A 200 -7.03 8.35 2.79
CA LYS A 200 -7.53 9.62 2.27
C LYS A 200 -6.65 10.21 1.15
N ARG A 201 -5.35 9.92 1.17
CA ARG A 201 -4.34 10.48 0.24
C ARG A 201 -4.04 9.57 -0.96
N ARG A 202 -4.69 8.40 -1.06
CA ARG A 202 -4.41 7.39 -2.09
C ARG A 202 -4.83 7.80 -3.49
#